data_AF-A0A091W6T8-F1
#
_entry.id   AF-A0A091W6T8-F1
#
_cell.length_a   1.000
_cell.length_b   1.000
_cell.length_c   1.000
_cell.angle_alpha   90.00
_cell.angle_beta   90.00
_cell.angle_gamma   90.00
#
_symmetry.space_group_name_H-M   'P 1'
#
loop_
_entity.id
_entity.type
_entity.pdbx_description
1 polymer ?
#
loop_
_entity_poly.entity_id
_entity_poly.type
_entity_poly.pdbx_seq_one_letter_code
_entity_poly.pdbx_strand_id
1 'polypeptide(L)'
;PRYKCGISKACPEKHFAFKMASGAANVVGPKICVEDNVLMSGVKNNVGRGINVALVNGKTGEPLDTKFFDMWGGDVAPFIEFLKSIQDGTIVLMATYDDGATKLNEEARKLIAELGSTSITNLGFRDNWVFCGGKGIKTKSPFEQHIKNNKDTNKYEGWPEVVEMEGCIPQKQD
;
A
#
# COMPACT_ATOMS: atom_id res chain seq x y z
N PRO A 1 6.20 10.54 24.63
CA PRO A 1 6.12 9.08 24.38
C PRO A 1 6.11 8.80 22.87
N ARG A 2 6.92 7.84 22.40
CA ARG A 2 6.91 7.42 20.99
C ARG A 2 6.02 6.19 20.86
N TYR A 3 4.95 6.27 20.08
CA TYR A 3 4.07 5.13 19.80
C TYR A 3 4.61 4.28 18.65
N LYS A 4 4.13 3.04 18.52
CA LYS A 4 4.53 2.09 17.47
C LYS A 4 4.41 2.72 16.08
N CYS A 5 5.39 2.49 15.20
CA CYS A 5 5.51 3.12 13.88
C CYS A 5 5.60 4.67 13.89
N GLY A 6 5.72 5.30 15.05
CA GLY A 6 5.71 6.76 15.17
C GLY A 6 4.35 7.39 14.86
N ILE A 7 3.26 6.67 15.11
CA ILE A 7 1.90 7.22 14.99
C ILE A 7 1.62 8.27 16.07
N SER A 8 0.64 9.13 15.83
CA SER A 8 0.29 10.27 16.70
C SER A 8 -0.29 9.88 18.07
N LYS A 9 -0.98 8.74 18.17
CA LYS A 9 -1.64 8.25 19.40
C LYS A 9 -1.60 6.72 19.49
N ALA A 10 -1.64 6.16 20.68
CA ALA A 10 -1.72 4.71 20.86
C ALA A 10 -2.97 4.11 20.20
N CYS A 11 -2.82 2.91 19.63
CA CYS A 11 -3.96 2.14 19.14
C CYS A 11 -4.76 1.52 20.30
N PRO A 12 -6.09 1.34 20.14
CA PRO A 12 -6.89 0.58 21.09
C PRO A 12 -6.42 -0.87 21.22
N GLU A 13 -6.88 -1.57 22.25
CA GLU A 13 -6.67 -3.01 22.35
C GLU A 13 -7.18 -3.75 21.10
N LYS A 14 -6.55 -4.89 20.77
CA LYS A 14 -6.88 -5.71 19.60
C LYS A 14 -6.82 -4.95 18.28
N HIS A 15 -5.85 -4.04 18.14
CA HIS A 15 -5.55 -3.36 16.89
C HIS A 15 -4.04 -3.38 16.60
N PHE A 16 -3.68 -3.41 15.33
CA PHE A 16 -2.31 -3.26 14.85
C PHE A 16 -2.06 -1.83 14.38
N ALA A 17 -1.03 -1.20 14.92
CA ALA A 17 -0.55 0.10 14.46
C ALA A 17 0.10 -0.04 13.08
N PHE A 18 -0.19 0.89 12.17
CA PHE A 18 0.56 1.01 10.92
C PHE A 18 0.83 2.47 10.57
N LYS A 19 1.90 2.66 9.80
CA LYS A 19 2.20 3.93 9.13
C LYS A 19 2.84 3.65 7.78
N MET A 20 2.36 4.31 6.75
CA MET A 20 2.85 4.15 5.40
C MET A 20 2.91 5.45 4.62
N ALA A 21 3.81 5.48 3.64
CA ALA A 21 4.02 6.60 2.75
C ALA A 21 4.30 6.07 1.34
N SER A 22 3.77 6.75 0.32
CA SER A 22 4.18 6.54 -1.08
C SER A 22 5.63 7.00 -1.31
N GLY A 23 6.16 6.73 -2.50
CA GLY A 23 7.43 7.29 -2.93
C GLY A 23 7.36 8.79 -3.22
N ALA A 24 8.51 9.45 -3.18
CA ALA A 24 8.70 10.82 -3.66
C ALA A 24 9.34 10.77 -5.05
N ALA A 25 8.54 11.10 -6.08
CA ALA A 25 8.91 10.94 -7.48
C ALA A 25 9.54 9.54 -7.73
N ASN A 26 10.72 9.51 -8.36
CA ASN A 26 11.52 8.32 -8.58
C ASN A 26 12.78 8.27 -7.70
N VAL A 27 12.93 9.15 -6.70
CA VAL A 27 14.18 9.30 -5.93
C VAL A 27 14.11 8.74 -4.51
N VAL A 28 12.95 8.78 -3.85
CA VAL A 28 12.76 8.21 -2.51
C VAL A 28 11.66 7.17 -2.60
N GLY A 29 12.01 5.92 -2.28
CA GLY A 29 11.04 4.82 -2.26
C GLY A 29 10.04 4.91 -1.10
N PRO A 30 8.92 4.19 -1.18
CA PRO A 30 7.87 4.17 -0.18
C PRO A 30 8.35 3.57 1.14
N LYS A 31 7.55 3.75 2.18
CA LYS A 31 7.79 3.14 3.49
C LYS A 31 6.51 2.50 4.01
N ILE A 32 6.60 1.26 4.50
CA ILE A 32 5.48 0.55 5.13
C ILE A 32 5.96 0.01 6.48
N CYS A 33 5.28 0.41 7.55
CA CYS A 33 5.53 -0.04 8.92
C CYS A 33 4.24 -0.62 9.52
N VAL A 34 4.36 -1.77 10.20
CA VAL A 34 3.28 -2.41 10.97
C VAL A 34 3.85 -2.88 12.31
N GLU A 35 3.16 -2.57 13.41
CA GLU A 35 3.56 -2.97 14.78
C GLU A 35 5.02 -2.62 15.13
N ASP A 36 5.45 -1.41 14.74
CA ASP A 36 6.83 -0.89 14.89
C ASP A 36 7.91 -1.60 14.05
N ASN A 37 7.50 -2.55 13.21
CA ASN A 37 8.38 -3.24 12.27
C ASN A 37 8.29 -2.57 10.90
N VAL A 38 9.41 -2.01 10.43
CA VAL A 38 9.51 -1.51 9.04
C VAL A 38 9.62 -2.71 8.09
N LEU A 39 8.54 -2.98 7.36
CA LEU A 39 8.43 -4.09 6.42
C LEU A 39 9.08 -3.73 5.09
N MET A 40 8.81 -2.53 4.57
CA MET A 40 9.37 -2.05 3.30
C MET A 40 9.91 -0.64 3.47
N SER A 41 11.13 -0.38 2.97
CA SER A 41 11.68 0.98 2.87
C SER A 41 12.88 1.06 1.93
N GLY A 42 13.21 2.26 1.47
CA GLY A 42 14.45 2.52 0.72
C GLY A 42 15.71 2.04 1.46
N VAL A 43 15.80 2.27 2.78
CA VAL A 43 16.96 1.84 3.60
C VAL A 43 17.09 0.32 3.68
N LYS A 44 15.97 -0.41 3.61
CA LYS A 44 15.96 -1.89 3.57
C LYS A 44 16.29 -2.45 2.20
N ASN A 45 16.44 -1.61 1.17
CA ASN A 45 16.72 -2.01 -0.21
C ASN A 45 15.71 -3.04 -0.77
N ASN A 46 14.44 -2.95 -0.35
CA ASN A 46 13.38 -3.89 -0.75
C ASN A 46 12.15 -3.19 -1.35
N VAL A 47 12.34 -1.99 -1.88
CA VAL A 47 11.32 -1.22 -2.59
C VAL A 47 11.76 -0.93 -4.02
N GLY A 48 10.81 -0.83 -4.94
CA GLY A 48 11.07 -0.57 -6.35
C GLY A 48 9.92 0.17 -7.02
N ARG A 49 10.16 0.68 -8.24
CA ARG A 49 9.13 1.34 -9.05
C ARG A 49 7.89 0.44 -9.17
N GLY A 50 6.71 1.06 -9.19
CA GLY A 50 5.45 0.36 -9.29
C GLY A 50 4.67 0.31 -7.99
N ILE A 51 3.95 -0.80 -7.77
CA ILE A 51 3.18 -1.04 -6.55
C ILE A 51 4.00 -1.92 -5.61
N ASN A 52 4.28 -1.41 -4.42
CA ASN A 52 4.99 -2.09 -3.35
C ASN A 52 3.96 -2.67 -2.38
N VAL A 53 4.00 -3.97 -2.12
CA VAL A 53 3.00 -4.71 -1.35
C VAL A 53 3.63 -5.43 -0.17
N ALA A 54 3.07 -5.24 1.02
CA ALA A 54 3.37 -6.03 2.21
C ALA A 54 2.12 -6.81 2.64
N LEU A 55 2.29 -8.11 2.87
CA LEU A 55 1.27 -9.00 3.40
C LEU A 55 1.54 -9.28 4.87
N VAL A 56 0.49 -9.18 5.70
CA VAL A 56 0.57 -9.40 7.15
C VAL A 56 -0.55 -10.32 7.60
N ASN A 57 -0.26 -11.24 8.51
CA ASN A 57 -1.27 -12.12 9.09
C ASN A 57 -2.27 -11.28 9.92
N GLY A 58 -3.56 -11.30 9.55
CA GLY A 58 -4.58 -10.49 10.22
C GLY A 58 -4.93 -10.92 11.65
N LYS A 59 -4.46 -12.07 12.12
CA LYS A 59 -4.62 -12.52 13.50
C LYS A 59 -3.40 -12.19 14.36
N THR A 60 -2.18 -12.40 13.85
CA THR A 60 -0.96 -12.27 14.66
C THR A 60 -0.23 -10.93 14.45
N GLY A 61 -0.47 -10.25 13.34
CA GLY A 61 0.29 -9.06 12.95
C GLY A 61 1.68 -9.37 12.38
N GLU A 62 2.01 -10.65 12.18
CA GLU A 62 3.32 -11.07 11.66
C GLU A 62 3.40 -10.90 10.13
N PRO A 63 4.57 -10.48 9.60
CA PRO A 63 4.77 -10.34 8.16
C PRO A 63 4.77 -11.70 7.47
N LEU A 64 4.11 -11.77 6.30
CA LEU A 64 4.00 -12.97 5.48
C LEU A 64 4.89 -12.88 4.23
N ASP A 65 4.80 -11.78 3.47
CA ASP A 65 5.63 -11.55 2.28
C ASP A 65 5.73 -10.05 1.99
N THR A 66 6.77 -9.65 1.28
CA THR A 66 6.94 -8.29 0.74
C THR A 66 7.45 -8.36 -0.68
N LYS A 67 6.76 -7.73 -1.63
CA LYS A 67 7.14 -7.68 -3.04
C LYS A 67 6.83 -6.32 -3.64
N PHE A 68 7.44 -6.01 -4.77
CA PHE A 68 7.05 -4.88 -5.61
C PHE A 68 6.91 -5.33 -7.05
N PHE A 69 6.04 -4.65 -7.80
CA PHE A 69 5.72 -4.99 -9.18
C PHE A 69 5.79 -3.73 -10.05
N ASP A 70 6.70 -3.71 -11.03
CA ASP A 70 6.93 -2.56 -11.91
C ASP A 70 5.75 -2.33 -12.85
N MET A 71 4.91 -1.35 -12.51
CA MET A 71 3.71 -1.00 -13.28
C MET A 71 3.98 -0.01 -14.42
N TRP A 72 5.25 0.28 -14.74
CA TRP A 72 5.65 1.08 -15.89
C TRP A 72 6.31 0.21 -16.96
N GLY A 73 7.39 -0.48 -16.59
CA GLY A 73 8.22 -1.27 -17.52
C GLY A 73 7.99 -2.78 -17.46
N GLY A 74 7.28 -3.27 -16.44
CA GLY A 74 7.08 -4.70 -16.20
C GLY A 74 5.85 -5.30 -16.88
N ASP A 75 5.70 -6.62 -16.68
CA ASP A 75 4.49 -7.37 -16.99
C ASP A 75 3.56 -7.39 -15.77
N VAL A 76 2.25 -7.29 -16.00
CA VAL A 76 1.21 -7.32 -14.97
C VAL A 76 0.86 -8.76 -14.54
N ALA A 77 1.16 -9.78 -15.36
CA ALA A 77 0.78 -11.17 -15.06
C ALA A 77 1.34 -11.69 -13.71
N PRO A 78 2.62 -11.49 -13.35
CA PRO A 78 3.14 -11.92 -12.05
C PRO A 78 2.45 -11.22 -10.86
N PHE A 79 2.00 -9.98 -11.06
CA PHE A 79 1.26 -9.24 -10.02
C PHE A 79 -0.14 -9.83 -9.83
N ILE A 80 -0.82 -10.19 -10.91
CA ILE A 80 -2.14 -10.84 -10.87
C ILE A 80 -2.04 -12.21 -10.18
N GLU A 81 -1.05 -13.01 -10.51
CA GLU A 81 -0.81 -14.31 -9.85
C GLU A 81 -0.58 -14.14 -8.35
N PHE A 82 0.26 -13.16 -7.97
CA PHE A 82 0.48 -12.81 -6.58
C PHE A 82 -0.83 -12.42 -5.87
N LEU A 83 -1.64 -11.52 -6.45
CA LEU A 83 -2.92 -11.09 -5.88
C LEU A 83 -3.91 -12.25 -5.69
N LYS A 84 -3.95 -13.20 -6.64
CA LYS A 84 -4.80 -14.40 -6.55
C LYS A 84 -4.34 -15.37 -5.45
N SER A 85 -3.04 -15.39 -5.15
CA SER A 85 -2.47 -16.27 -4.12
C SER A 85 -2.73 -15.81 -2.67
N ILE A 86 -3.17 -14.55 -2.47
CA ILE A 86 -3.40 -13.98 -1.14
C ILE A 86 -4.54 -14.72 -0.44
N GLN A 87 -4.24 -15.26 0.75
CA GLN A 87 -5.15 -16.04 1.56
C GLN A 87 -6.13 -15.15 2.36
N ASP A 88 -7.35 -15.65 2.58
CA ASP A 88 -8.38 -14.96 3.38
C ASP A 88 -7.89 -14.60 4.79
N GLY A 89 -8.21 -13.39 5.24
CA GLY A 89 -7.74 -12.86 6.52
C GLY A 89 -6.33 -12.26 6.50
N THR A 90 -5.67 -12.20 5.34
CA THR A 90 -4.42 -11.45 5.16
C THR A 90 -4.71 -9.95 5.08
N ILE A 91 -3.98 -9.15 5.86
CA ILE A 91 -3.89 -7.69 5.73
C ILE A 91 -2.96 -7.39 4.55
N VAL A 92 -3.39 -6.48 3.67
CA VAL A 92 -2.65 -6.12 2.46
C VAL A 92 -2.36 -4.62 2.46
N LEU A 93 -1.09 -4.25 2.58
CA LEU A 93 -0.65 -2.85 2.50
C LEU A 93 0.01 -2.60 1.15
N MET A 94 -0.41 -1.57 0.43
CA MET A 94 0.12 -1.20 -0.88
C MET A 94 0.52 0.27 -0.93
N ALA A 95 1.68 0.57 -1.49
CA ALA A 95 2.18 1.94 -1.70
C ALA A 95 2.82 2.08 -3.09
N THR A 96 2.52 3.17 -3.78
CA THR A 96 3.12 3.46 -5.09
C THR A 96 4.53 4.03 -4.97
N TYR A 97 5.35 3.78 -5.99
CA TYR A 97 6.64 4.44 -6.21
C TYR A 97 6.80 4.76 -7.70
N ASP A 98 7.07 6.03 -8.03
CA ASP A 98 7.18 6.55 -9.40
C ASP A 98 5.89 6.42 -10.22
N ASP A 99 5.58 5.25 -10.79
CA ASP A 99 4.33 4.99 -11.50
C ASP A 99 3.74 3.63 -11.14
N GLY A 100 2.54 3.65 -10.57
CA GLY A 100 1.79 2.46 -10.15
C GLY A 100 0.70 2.02 -11.13
N ALA A 101 0.53 2.67 -12.29
CA ALA A 101 -0.73 2.57 -13.04
C ALA A 101 -0.61 2.13 -14.51
N THR A 102 0.49 2.40 -15.21
CA THR A 102 0.55 2.29 -16.68
C THR A 102 0.27 0.88 -17.21
N LYS A 103 0.71 -0.15 -16.50
CA LYS A 103 0.51 -1.56 -16.86
C LYS A 103 -0.68 -2.22 -16.16
N LEU A 104 -1.39 -1.51 -15.26
CA LEU A 104 -2.57 -2.07 -14.61
C LEU A 104 -3.68 -2.31 -15.63
N ASN A 105 -4.14 -3.56 -15.72
CA ASN A 105 -5.32 -3.95 -16.49
C ASN A 105 -6.57 -4.06 -15.61
N GLU A 106 -7.72 -4.33 -16.25
CA GLU A 106 -9.00 -4.46 -15.55
C GLU A 106 -9.01 -5.57 -14.49
N GLU A 107 -8.32 -6.68 -14.75
CA GLU A 107 -8.24 -7.80 -13.82
C GLU A 107 -7.47 -7.44 -12.53
N ALA A 108 -6.28 -6.84 -12.66
CA ALA A 108 -5.50 -6.38 -11.52
C ALA A 108 -6.28 -5.34 -10.69
N ARG A 109 -6.93 -4.38 -11.36
CA ARG A 109 -7.77 -3.37 -10.69
C ARG A 109 -8.94 -4.00 -9.95
N LYS A 110 -9.62 -4.98 -10.56
CA LYS A 110 -10.72 -5.72 -9.93
C LYS A 110 -10.25 -6.48 -8.69
N LEU A 111 -9.14 -7.22 -8.79
CA LEU A 111 -8.58 -7.98 -7.66
C LEU A 111 -8.22 -7.08 -6.48
N ILE A 112 -7.65 -5.89 -6.73
CA ILE A 112 -7.33 -4.93 -5.67
C ILE A 112 -8.61 -4.27 -5.12
N ALA A 113 -9.61 -4.00 -5.96
CA ALA A 113 -10.90 -3.49 -5.51
C ALA A 113 -11.62 -4.49 -4.58
N GLU A 114 -11.50 -5.79 -4.83
CA GLU A 114 -12.00 -6.86 -3.96
C GLU A 114 -11.31 -6.90 -2.58
N LEU A 115 -10.12 -6.29 -2.45
CA LEU A 115 -9.44 -6.09 -1.15
C LEU A 115 -9.96 -4.86 -0.39
N GLY A 116 -10.90 -4.12 -0.97
CA GLY A 116 -11.55 -2.95 -0.37
C GLY A 116 -11.13 -1.60 -0.95
N SER A 117 -10.30 -1.56 -2.00
CA SER A 117 -9.87 -0.31 -2.64
C SER A 117 -10.97 0.29 -3.50
N THR A 118 -11.08 1.62 -3.46
CA THR A 118 -11.93 2.40 -4.37
C THR A 118 -11.10 3.17 -5.38
N SER A 119 -9.96 3.72 -4.97
CA SER A 119 -9.10 4.54 -5.83
C SER A 119 -8.44 3.74 -6.96
N ILE A 120 -8.17 2.44 -6.75
CA ILE A 120 -7.48 1.62 -7.76
C ILE A 120 -8.22 1.53 -9.10
N THR A 121 -9.55 1.71 -9.10
CA THR A 121 -10.35 1.71 -10.33
C THR A 121 -9.97 2.86 -11.26
N ASN A 122 -9.55 4.00 -10.72
CA ASN A 122 -9.24 5.23 -11.45
C ASN A 122 -7.77 5.65 -11.35
N LEU A 123 -6.92 4.85 -10.67
CA LEU A 123 -5.51 5.18 -10.47
C LEU A 123 -4.80 5.38 -11.83
N GLY A 124 -4.23 6.55 -12.02
CA GLY A 124 -3.60 7.00 -13.26
C GLY A 124 -2.09 7.16 -13.17
N PHE A 125 -1.49 7.55 -14.31
CA PHE A 125 -0.04 7.70 -14.47
C PHE A 125 0.57 8.62 -13.41
N ARG A 126 1.51 8.08 -12.62
CA ARG A 126 2.23 8.74 -11.51
C ARG A 126 1.35 9.28 -10.38
N ASP A 127 0.10 8.85 -10.30
CA ASP A 127 -0.69 9.10 -9.12
C ASP A 127 0.00 8.46 -7.90
N ASN A 128 0.05 9.20 -6.79
CA ASN A 128 0.51 8.65 -5.54
C ASN A 128 -0.66 8.03 -4.78
N TRP A 129 -0.49 6.81 -4.28
CA TRP A 129 -1.53 6.05 -3.61
C TRP A 129 -0.95 5.19 -2.50
N VAL A 130 -1.64 5.19 -1.37
CA VAL A 130 -1.40 4.29 -0.24
C VAL A 130 -2.71 3.66 0.19
N PHE A 131 -2.65 2.37 0.50
CA PHE A 131 -3.84 1.58 0.78
C PHE A 131 -3.52 0.48 1.78
N CYS A 132 -4.43 0.28 2.73
CA CYS A 132 -4.43 -0.86 3.61
C CYS A 132 -5.79 -1.54 3.53
N GLY A 133 -5.85 -2.73 2.93
CA GLY A 133 -7.05 -3.53 2.80
C GLY A 133 -6.90 -4.92 3.41
N GLY A 134 -7.80 -5.82 3.05
CA GLY A 134 -7.73 -7.19 3.52
C GLY A 134 -8.46 -8.17 2.63
N LYS A 135 -7.91 -9.37 2.49
CA LYS A 135 -8.56 -10.45 1.75
C LYS A 135 -9.77 -10.96 2.54
N GLY A 136 -10.94 -10.95 1.90
CA GLY A 136 -12.22 -11.32 2.51
C GLY A 136 -13.00 -10.16 3.13
N ILE A 137 -12.52 -8.91 3.00
CA ILE A 137 -13.28 -7.73 3.42
C ILE A 137 -14.62 -7.65 2.70
N LYS A 138 -15.67 -7.20 3.40
CA LYS A 138 -17.03 -7.06 2.84
C LYS A 138 -17.43 -5.61 2.58
N THR A 139 -16.55 -4.67 2.93
CA THR A 139 -16.76 -3.24 2.84
C THR A 139 -15.58 -2.59 2.13
N LYS A 140 -15.75 -1.32 1.76
CA LYS A 140 -14.62 -0.45 1.39
C LYS A 140 -13.69 -0.31 2.59
N SER A 141 -12.38 -0.25 2.33
CA SER A 141 -11.41 0.00 3.39
C SER A 141 -11.54 1.45 3.88
N PRO A 142 -11.48 1.70 5.20
CA PRO A 142 -11.34 3.05 5.74
C PRO A 142 -9.90 3.60 5.59
N PHE A 143 -8.95 2.79 5.14
CA PHE A 143 -7.53 3.13 5.02
C PHE A 143 -7.11 3.19 3.55
N GLU A 144 -7.42 4.30 2.90
CA GLU A 144 -7.01 4.58 1.53
C GLU A 144 -6.79 6.08 1.35
N GLN A 145 -5.67 6.47 0.73
CA GLN A 145 -5.38 7.85 0.35
C GLN A 145 -4.72 7.91 -1.02
N HIS A 146 -5.01 8.98 -1.77
CA HIS A 146 -4.56 9.17 -3.14
C HIS A 146 -4.33 10.66 -3.42
N ILE A 147 -3.27 10.97 -4.17
CA ILE A 147 -3.02 12.29 -4.75
C ILE A 147 -2.80 12.10 -6.25
N LYS A 148 -3.68 12.73 -7.03
CA LYS A 148 -3.63 12.68 -8.49
C LYS A 148 -2.41 13.46 -9.01
N ASN A 149 -1.74 12.91 -10.00
CA ASN A 149 -0.76 13.64 -10.80
C ASN A 149 -1.45 14.76 -11.58
N ASN A 150 -1.11 16.00 -11.25
CA ASN A 150 -1.66 17.19 -11.90
C ASN A 150 -0.55 18.24 -12.05
N LYS A 151 -0.24 18.61 -13.30
CA LYS A 151 0.82 19.56 -13.62
C LYS A 151 0.69 20.89 -12.89
N ASP A 152 -0.53 21.33 -12.59
CA ASP A 152 -0.79 22.62 -11.96
C ASP A 152 -0.57 22.60 -10.44
N THR A 153 -0.61 21.43 -9.81
CA THR A 153 -0.55 21.27 -8.33
C THR A 153 0.58 20.36 -7.86
N ASN A 154 1.36 19.79 -8.77
CA ASN A 154 2.43 18.88 -8.43
C ASN A 154 3.54 19.58 -7.63
N LYS A 155 4.01 18.92 -6.58
CA LYS A 155 5.15 19.37 -5.76
C LYS A 155 6.49 19.14 -6.43
N TYR A 156 6.62 18.07 -7.21
CA TYR A 156 7.81 17.74 -7.97
C TYR A 156 7.54 17.94 -9.46
N GLU A 157 8.59 18.13 -10.26
CA GLU A 157 8.47 18.28 -11.71
C GLU A 157 7.93 16.99 -12.36
N GLY A 158 6.61 16.90 -12.52
CA GLY A 158 5.94 15.75 -13.13
C GLY A 158 5.52 14.63 -12.16
N TRP A 159 5.58 14.86 -10.83
CA TRP A 159 5.02 13.95 -9.82
C TRP A 159 4.31 14.72 -8.69
N PRO A 160 3.21 14.17 -8.14
CA PRO A 160 2.55 14.73 -6.96
C PRO A 160 3.42 14.57 -5.70
N GLU A 161 3.02 15.23 -4.61
CA GLU A 161 3.69 15.04 -3.33
C GLU A 161 3.47 13.63 -2.74
N VAL A 162 4.28 13.30 -1.73
CA VAL A 162 4.12 12.04 -0.97
C VAL A 162 2.78 12.04 -0.27
N VAL A 163 2.04 10.94 -0.39
CA VAL A 163 0.84 10.71 0.41
C VAL A 163 1.20 9.80 1.59
N GLU A 164 0.79 10.20 2.80
CA GLU A 164 1.00 9.45 4.02
C GLU A 164 -0.34 9.03 4.64
N MET A 165 -0.31 7.89 5.31
CA MET A 165 -1.45 7.36 6.06
C MET A 165 -0.95 6.60 7.28
N GLU A 166 -1.59 6.82 8.41
CA GLU A 166 -1.38 6.06 9.64
C GLU A 166 -2.72 5.64 10.23
N GLY A 167 -2.72 4.58 11.03
CA GLY A 167 -3.95 4.10 11.65
C GLY A 167 -3.78 2.85 12.48
N CYS A 168 -4.92 2.29 12.87
CA CYS A 168 -5.05 1.13 13.73
C CYS A 168 -5.97 0.11 13.04
N ILE A 169 -5.41 -1.01 12.58
CA ILE A 169 -6.15 -2.06 11.88
C ILE A 169 -6.78 -2.99 12.92
N PRO A 170 -8.10 -3.23 12.91
CA PRO A 170 -8.72 -4.19 13.81
C PRO A 170 -8.13 -5.60 13.64
N GLN A 171 -7.71 -6.22 14.74
CA GLN A 171 -7.22 -7.59 14.74
C GLN A 171 -8.38 -8.55 14.42
N LYS A 172 -8.18 -9.47 13.48
CA LYS A 172 -9.15 -10.52 13.17
C LYS A 172 -9.29 -11.45 14.38
N GLN A 173 -10.52 -11.60 14.86
CA GLN A 173 -10.88 -12.59 15.87
C GLN A 173 -11.48 -13.82 15.18
N ASP A 174 -11.51 -14.94 15.89
CA ASP A 174 -12.20 -16.17 15.45
C ASP A 174 -13.71 -15.98 15.37
#